data_AF-A0A3C0EUZ5-F1
#
_entry.id   AF-A0A3C0EUZ5-F1
#
_cell.length_a   1.000
_cell.length_b   1.000
_cell.length_c   1.000
_cell.angle_alpha   90.00
_cell.angle_beta   90.00
_cell.angle_gamma   90.00
#
_symmetry.space_group_name_H-M   'P 1'
#
loop_
_entity.id
_entity.type
_entity.pdbx_description
1 polymer ?
#
loop_
_entity_poly.entity_id
_entity_poly.type
_entity_poly.pdbx_seq_one_letter_code
_entity_poly.pdbx_strand_id
1 'polypeptide(L)' 'DEVMTGFRVHRGCAQTLYGITPDLTCLGKVIGGGMPCAAYGGKAELMQLMAPAG' A
#
# COMPACT_ATOMS: atom_id res chain seq x y z
N ASP A 1 1.43 1.43 7.38
CA ASP A 1 0.04 0.99 7.13
C ASP A 1 -0.74 2.18 6.60
N GLU A 2 -1.30 2.04 5.41
CA GLU A 2 -1.99 3.10 4.68
C GLU A 2 -3.44 2.73 4.34
N VAL A 3 -4.07 1.80 5.09
CA VAL A 3 -5.46 1.39 4.84
C VAL A 3 -6.46 2.55 5.01
N MET A 4 -6.22 3.47 5.95
CA MET A 4 -7.05 4.69 6.11
C MET A 4 -6.48 5.89 5.36
N THR A 5 -5.15 6.04 5.36
CA THR A 5 -4.47 7.24 4.87
C THR A 5 -4.22 7.21 3.36
N GLY A 6 -4.04 6.01 2.79
CA GLY A 6 -3.76 5.78 1.39
C GLY A 6 -4.84 6.39 0.50
N PHE A 7 -4.41 7.22 -0.45
CA PHE A 7 -5.27 7.99 -1.36
C PHE A 7 -6.30 8.92 -0.70
N ARG A 8 -6.30 9.03 0.63
CA ARG A 8 -7.17 9.94 1.40
C ARG A 8 -6.48 11.23 1.74
N VAL A 9 -5.27 11.14 2.30
CA VAL A 9 -4.54 12.32 2.79
C VAL A 9 -3.74 13.00 1.68
N HIS A 10 -3.32 12.24 0.67
CA HIS A 10 -2.58 12.71 -0.49
C HIS A 10 -2.68 11.68 -1.61
N ARG A 11 -2.53 12.10 -2.88
CA ARG A 11 -2.54 11.20 -4.04
C ARG A 11 -1.43 10.15 -3.98
N GLY A 12 -0.26 10.52 -3.46
CA GLY A 12 0.87 9.63 -3.18
C GLY A 12 0.86 9.00 -1.79
N CYS A 13 -0.30 8.99 -1.11
CA CYS A 13 -0.46 8.48 0.24
C CYS A 13 0.36 9.26 1.30
N ALA A 14 0.30 8.86 2.57
CA ALA A 14 1.01 9.52 3.66
C ALA A 14 2.54 9.44 3.50
N GLN A 15 3.04 8.34 2.93
CA GLN A 15 4.47 8.17 2.64
C GLN A 15 5.07 9.31 1.79
N THR A 16 4.34 9.82 0.79
CA THR A 16 4.80 10.97 -0.01
C THR A 16 4.76 12.27 0.78
N LEU A 17 3.73 12.44 1.63
CA LEU A 17 3.54 13.65 2.42
C LEU A 17 4.62 13.82 3.50
N TYR A 18 5.08 12.71 4.08
CA TYR A 18 6.12 12.69 5.10
C TYR A 18 7.52 12.39 4.56
N GLY A 19 7.67 12.18 3.24
CA GLY A 19 8.97 11.85 2.62
C GLY A 19 9.56 10.52 3.10
N ILE A 20 8.71 9.56 3.47
CA ILE A 20 9.12 8.25 3.99
C ILE A 20 9.01 7.23 2.86
N THR A 21 9.99 6.35 2.73
CA THR A 21 9.93 5.20 1.82
C THR A 21 9.80 3.92 2.65
N PRO A 22 8.58 3.39 2.83
CA PRO A 22 8.38 2.16 3.59
C PRO A 22 8.84 0.93 2.79
N ASP A 23 9.31 -0.09 3.49
CA ASP A 23 9.65 -1.38 2.86
C ASP A 23 8.40 -2.12 2.36
N LEU A 24 7.29 -2.00 3.10
CA LEU A 24 5.98 -2.57 2.81
C LEU A 24 4.87 -1.58 3.18
N THR A 25 3.85 -1.53 2.33
CA THR A 25 2.65 -0.70 2.48
C THR A 25 1.41 -1.56 2.35
N CYS A 26 0.53 -1.47 3.35
CA CYS A 26 -0.82 -2.03 3.28
C CYS A 26 -1.82 -0.96 2.85
N LEU A 27 -2.70 -1.30 1.92
CA LEU A 27 -3.73 -0.46 1.35
C LEU A 27 -5.09 -1.14 1.49
N GLY A 28 -6.14 -0.33 1.57
CA GLY A 28 -7.51 -0.79 1.64
C GLY A 28 -8.47 0.38 1.52
N LYS A 29 -9.74 0.12 1.82
CA LYS A 29 -10.81 1.14 1.86
C LYS A 29 -10.97 1.91 0.55
N VAL A 30 -10.27 3.04 0.41
CA VAL A 30 -10.38 3.94 -0.75
C VAL A 30 -9.99 3.20 -2.03
N ILE A 31 -9.00 2.30 -1.96
CA ILE A 31 -8.56 1.52 -3.14
C ILE A 31 -9.65 0.59 -3.67
N GLY A 32 -10.59 0.18 -2.80
CA GLY A 32 -11.69 -0.70 -3.18
C GLY A 32 -12.83 0.01 -3.88
N GLY A 33 -12.86 1.35 -3.91
CA GLY A 33 -13.89 2.10 -4.61
C GLY A 33 -15.33 1.80 -4.15
N GLY A 34 -15.51 1.30 -2.92
CA GLY A 34 -16.81 0.86 -2.40
C GLY A 34 -17.02 -0.66 -2.40
N MET A 35 -16.11 -1.43 -2.99
CA MET A 35 -16.08 -2.90 -2.94
C MET A 35 -15.06 -3.43 -1.92
N PRO A 36 -15.23 -4.65 -1.39
CA PRO A 36 -14.23 -5.29 -0.53
C PRO A 36 -12.91 -5.50 -1.29
N CYS A 37 -11.89 -4.74 -0.93
CA CYS A 37 -10.55 -4.85 -1.52
C CYS A 37 -9.49 -4.43 -0.50
N ALA A 38 -8.41 -5.19 -0.48
CA ALA A 38 -7.18 -4.87 0.24
C ALA A 38 -6.00 -5.26 -0.65
N ALA A 39 -4.92 -4.52 -0.52
CA ALA A 39 -3.68 -4.80 -1.23
C ALA A 39 -2.50 -4.53 -0.29
N TYR A 40 -1.40 -5.22 -0.49
CA TYR A 40 -0.13 -4.85 0.10
C TYR A 40 0.94 -4.91 -0.98
N GLY A 41 1.94 -4.05 -0.84
CA GLY A 41 3.02 -3.93 -1.82
C GLY A 41 4.21 -3.21 -1.22
N GLY A 42 5.37 -3.41 -1.82
CA GLY A 42 6.61 -2.89 -1.27
C GLY A 42 7.78 -3.18 -2.18
N LYS A 43 8.97 -3.25 -1.60
CA LYS A 43 10.20 -3.57 -2.34
C LYS A 43 10.08 -4.92 -3.06
N ALA A 44 10.59 -4.98 -4.29
CA ALA A 44 10.53 -6.19 -5.12
C ALA A 44 11.19 -7.41 -4.43
N GLU A 45 12.31 -7.19 -3.72
CA GLU A 45 13.00 -8.24 -2.95
C GLU A 45 12.12 -8.89 -1.88
N LEU A 46 11.18 -8.13 -1.30
CA LEU A 46 10.22 -8.63 -0.31
C LEU A 46 9.02 -9.29 -0.98
N MET A 47 8.54 -8.72 -2.09
CA MET A 47 7.41 -9.27 -2.83
C MET A 47 7.74 -10.63 -3.47
N GLN A 48 8.99 -10.86 -3.87
CA GLN A 48 9.45 -12.15 -4.42
C GLN A 48 9.39 -13.32 -3.41
N LEU A 49 9.22 -13.04 -2.11
CA LEU A 49 9.05 -14.05 -1.08
C LEU A 49 7.61 -14.62 -1.03
N MET A 50 6.67 -14.02 -1.77
CA MET A 50 5.29 -14.47 -1.86
C MET A 50 5.14 -15.74 -2.72
N ALA A 51 4.32 -16.69 -2.29
CA ALA A 51 3.97 -17.84 -3.13
C ALA A 51 3.02 -17.40 -4.27
N PRO A 52 3.08 -17.99 -5.48
CA PRO A 52 3.84 -19.18 -5.89
C PRO A 52 5.23 -18.93 -6.52
N ALA A 53 5.63 -17.68 -6.76
CA ALA A 53 7.00 -17.28 -7.15
C ALA A 53 7.29 -15.77 -6.95
N GLY A 54 6.38 -15.02 -6.30
CA GLY A 54 6.23 -13.56 -6.34
C GLY A 54 4.84 -13.18 -6.84
#